data_AF-A0A973JGG8-F1
#
_entry.id   AF-A0A973JGG8-F1
#
_cell.length_a   1.000
_cell.length_b   1.000
_cell.length_c   1.000
_cell.angle_alpha   90.00
_cell.angle_beta   90.00
_cell.angle_gamma   90.00
#
_symmetry.space_group_name_H-M   'P 1'
#
loop_
_entity.id
_entity.type
_entity.pdbx_description
1 polymer ?
#
loop_
_entity_poly.entity_id
_entity_poly.type
_entity_poly.pdbx_seq_one_letter_code
_entity_poly.pdbx_strand_id
1 'polypeptide(L)'
;MIGAAYGPRISYTEPARTWLEALPIGNGRTGAMVHGGAGRSRIQVNDSTAWSGTPDGPAEALAALVADGAGPGLLAAARTAMAAGDLAAAQTWLARFQGPYTQAFQPFVDLWTQVDASAGDGSGVLGYSRWLDLRDGVAGESYDLDGSRVEVTTIASAPAGVVSATWRATGGTIDIDLALTSVHAPSGADASASASASTSTSTSTELTFRLPDDVAPTHEDVPVPVRRDGDASRALHGVASLHVETDGSATRRAGGVHVSDATWVHAVLATGTTSRWPEPGPLRSPQECRATTTARALAAVAADTSRHGSHLLAEHVDAHRALFDRVDLRIGRCPDVVALPAALAPGATDDGTLASLMFAYGRYLLMASSRPGSPPANLQGIWNQDARPAWSSNYTINVNTQMNYWAAEVVGLPECHEPLLDQVGVVARHGTEAARTLYGCDGWVAHHNT
;
A
#
# COMPACT_ATOMS: atom_id res chain seq x y z
N MET A 1 12.92 -6.57 35.36
CA MET A 1 13.06 -6.87 33.92
C MET A 1 11.66 -6.82 33.34
N ILE A 2 11.36 -5.81 32.53
CA ILE A 2 10.15 -5.84 31.70
C ILE A 2 10.43 -6.91 30.65
N GLY A 3 9.60 -7.95 30.56
CA GLY A 3 9.75 -9.00 29.56
C GLY A 3 9.66 -8.42 28.14
N ALA A 4 10.19 -9.12 27.14
CA ALA A 4 10.02 -8.75 25.74
C ALA A 4 8.54 -8.56 25.40
N ALA A 5 8.16 -7.49 24.68
CA ALA A 5 6.77 -7.19 24.33
C ALA A 5 6.10 -8.36 23.58
N TYR A 6 4.81 -8.59 23.82
CA TYR A 6 4.06 -9.61 23.10
C TYR A 6 3.76 -9.14 21.67
N GLY A 7 4.48 -9.68 20.70
CA GLY A 7 4.17 -9.53 19.27
C GLY A 7 4.28 -10.90 18.61
N PRO A 8 3.18 -11.65 18.55
CA PRO A 8 3.20 -13.03 18.08
C PRO A 8 3.44 -13.09 16.57
N ARG A 9 3.94 -14.24 16.11
CA ARG A 9 3.86 -14.64 14.71
C ARG A 9 2.47 -15.19 14.42
N ILE A 10 1.77 -14.59 13.46
CA ILE A 10 0.56 -15.16 12.87
C ILE A 10 1.03 -16.16 11.80
N SER A 11 0.75 -17.46 11.96
CA SER A 11 1.30 -18.51 11.09
C SER A 11 0.26 -19.32 10.33
N TYR A 12 0.66 -19.79 9.14
CA TYR A 12 -0.13 -20.60 8.21
C TYR A 12 0.75 -21.70 7.62
N THR A 13 0.17 -22.87 7.36
CA THR A 13 0.86 -24.02 6.76
C THR A 13 0.58 -24.18 5.27
N GLU A 14 -0.09 -23.20 4.65
CA GLU A 14 -0.42 -23.20 3.23
C GLU A 14 -0.25 -21.78 2.64
N PRO A 15 0.11 -21.66 1.35
CA PRO A 15 0.12 -20.38 0.63
C PRO A 15 -1.25 -19.70 0.63
N ALA A 16 -1.26 -18.37 0.49
CA ALA A 16 -2.52 -17.63 0.32
C ALA A 16 -3.14 -17.89 -1.06
N ARG A 17 -4.39 -18.36 -1.08
CA ARG A 17 -5.17 -18.63 -2.30
C ARG A 17 -5.90 -17.39 -2.79
N THR A 18 -6.25 -16.50 -1.87
CA THR A 18 -6.92 -15.24 -2.14
C THR A 18 -6.15 -14.06 -1.55
N TRP A 19 -6.43 -12.85 -2.03
CA TRP A 19 -5.79 -11.64 -1.52
C TRP A 19 -6.08 -11.40 -0.02
N LEU A 20 -7.28 -11.78 0.46
CA LEU A 20 -7.65 -11.67 1.87
C LEU A 20 -6.88 -12.62 2.79
N GLU A 21 -6.22 -13.65 2.23
CA GLU A 21 -5.38 -14.59 2.98
C GLU A 21 -3.90 -14.18 2.99
N ALA A 22 -3.51 -13.18 2.18
CA ALA A 22 -2.14 -12.69 2.09
C ALA A 22 -1.76 -11.86 3.32
N LEU A 23 -0.46 -11.76 3.60
CA LEU A 23 0.07 -11.07 4.78
C LEU A 23 0.32 -9.58 4.44
N PRO A 24 -0.34 -8.63 5.12
CA PRO A 24 -0.07 -7.21 4.91
C PRO A 24 1.24 -6.80 5.57
N ILE A 25 2.09 -6.12 4.82
CA ILE A 25 3.26 -5.38 5.30
C ILE A 25 3.20 -3.95 4.75
N GLY A 26 3.84 -3.01 5.43
CA GLY A 26 3.86 -1.63 4.96
C GLY A 26 4.79 -0.74 5.76
N ASN A 27 5.15 0.39 5.16
CA ASN A 27 6.04 1.39 5.77
C ASN A 27 5.39 2.77 5.89
N GLY A 28 4.06 2.82 5.88
CA GLY A 28 3.24 4.02 5.80
C GLY A 28 3.02 4.49 4.36
N ARG A 29 4.07 4.49 3.52
CA ARG A 29 3.97 4.96 2.14
C ARG A 29 3.70 3.86 1.13
N THR A 30 4.41 2.76 1.22
CA THR A 30 4.33 1.59 0.35
C THR A 30 3.77 0.44 1.17
N GLY A 31 2.72 -0.18 0.66
CA GLY A 31 2.08 -1.36 1.24
C GLY A 31 2.29 -2.57 0.35
N ALA A 32 2.37 -3.76 0.93
CA ALA A 32 2.37 -4.99 0.16
C ALA A 32 1.54 -6.09 0.82
N MET A 33 0.94 -6.95 -0.01
CA MET A 33 0.23 -8.16 0.38
C MET A 33 1.02 -9.36 -0.12
N VAL A 34 1.64 -10.09 0.82
CA VAL A 34 2.55 -11.21 0.55
C VAL A 34 1.77 -12.52 0.56
N HIS A 35 1.63 -13.17 -0.59
CA HIS A 35 0.87 -14.41 -0.70
C HIS A 35 1.63 -15.64 -0.17
N GLY A 36 2.95 -15.68 -0.41
CA GLY A 36 3.73 -16.91 -0.27
C GLY A 36 3.41 -17.92 -1.37
N GLY A 37 4.31 -18.88 -1.56
CA GLY A 37 4.21 -20.01 -2.48
C GLY A 37 5.60 -20.50 -2.86
N ALA A 38 5.86 -21.79 -2.66
CA ALA A 38 7.18 -22.39 -2.91
C ALA A 38 7.60 -22.42 -4.40
N GLY A 39 6.62 -22.33 -5.32
CA GLY A 39 6.86 -22.18 -6.75
C GLY A 39 6.48 -20.77 -7.19
N ARG A 40 5.23 -20.61 -7.65
CA ARG A 40 4.67 -19.29 -8.00
C ARG A 40 4.14 -18.58 -6.76
N SER A 41 4.56 -17.34 -6.56
CA SER A 41 4.04 -16.43 -5.52
C SER A 41 3.79 -15.04 -6.08
N ARG A 42 3.06 -14.22 -5.31
CA ARG A 42 2.70 -12.84 -5.62
C ARG A 42 2.97 -11.96 -4.40
N ILE A 43 3.70 -10.89 -4.62
CA ILE A 43 3.78 -9.75 -3.71
C ILE A 43 3.07 -8.60 -4.42
N GLN A 44 1.81 -8.36 -4.04
CA GLN A 44 1.04 -7.23 -4.56
C GLN A 44 1.47 -5.98 -3.81
N VAL A 45 1.72 -4.88 -4.51
CA VAL A 45 2.31 -3.66 -3.94
C VAL A 45 1.44 -2.45 -4.28
N ASN A 46 1.27 -1.56 -3.31
CA ASN A 46 0.61 -0.26 -3.45
C ASN A 46 1.58 0.87 -3.07
N ASP A 47 1.41 2.03 -3.71
CA ASP A 47 1.94 3.30 -3.25
C ASP A 47 0.75 4.16 -2.79
N SER A 48 0.75 4.60 -1.53
CA SER A 48 -0.30 5.42 -0.90
C SER A 48 -0.64 6.71 -1.67
N THR A 49 0.24 7.17 -2.57
CA THR A 49 0.00 8.34 -3.43
C THR A 49 -0.56 8.00 -4.81
N ALA A 50 -0.84 6.72 -5.10
CA ALA A 50 -1.42 6.27 -6.36
C ALA A 50 -2.95 6.36 -6.35
N TRP A 51 -3.47 7.47 -6.86
CA TRP A 51 -4.90 7.73 -6.96
C TRP A 51 -5.27 8.03 -8.42
N SER A 52 -6.53 7.80 -8.78
CA SER A 52 -7.10 8.43 -9.97
C SER A 52 -7.26 9.94 -9.75
N GLY A 53 -7.54 10.68 -10.82
CA GLY A 53 -7.81 12.11 -10.74
C GLY A 53 -6.73 12.98 -11.33
N THR A 54 -6.97 14.28 -11.25
CA THR A 54 -6.02 15.33 -11.63
C THR A 54 -5.97 16.41 -10.54
N PRO A 55 -4.85 17.15 -10.43
CA PRO A 55 -4.72 18.23 -9.44
C PRO A 55 -5.80 19.32 -9.52
N ASP A 56 -6.33 19.57 -10.72
CA ASP A 56 -7.33 20.63 -10.93
C ASP A 56 -8.77 20.16 -10.65
N GLY A 57 -8.99 18.86 -10.50
CA GLY A 57 -10.31 18.26 -10.32
C GLY A 57 -11.17 18.93 -9.23
N PRO A 58 -10.64 19.24 -8.04
CA PRO A 58 -11.40 19.95 -7.00
C PRO A 58 -11.88 21.35 -7.44
N ALA A 59 -11.05 22.11 -8.17
CA ALA A 59 -11.42 23.44 -8.65
C ALA A 59 -12.47 23.37 -9.77
N GLU A 60 -12.34 22.40 -10.68
CA GLU A 60 -13.33 22.14 -11.73
C GLU A 60 -14.68 21.71 -11.14
N ALA A 61 -14.66 20.83 -10.14
CA ALA A 61 -15.86 20.39 -9.42
C ALA A 61 -16.58 21.57 -8.74
N LEU A 62 -15.83 22.46 -8.06
CA LEU A 62 -16.40 23.65 -7.45
C LEU A 62 -17.02 24.59 -8.48
N ALA A 63 -16.33 24.83 -9.60
CA ALA A 63 -16.84 25.67 -10.67
C ALA A 63 -18.14 25.11 -11.28
N ALA A 64 -18.25 23.80 -11.42
CA ALA A 64 -19.47 23.14 -11.91
C ALA A 64 -20.66 23.33 -10.95
N LEU A 65 -20.44 23.23 -9.64
CA LEU A 65 -21.49 23.49 -8.63
C LEU A 65 -22.02 24.92 -8.71
N VAL A 66 -21.11 25.89 -8.83
CA VAL A 66 -21.49 27.31 -8.98
C VAL A 66 -22.29 27.54 -10.26
N ALA A 67 -21.90 26.89 -11.36
CA ALA A 67 -22.62 26.96 -12.63
C ALA A 67 -24.05 26.38 -12.53
N ASP A 68 -24.28 25.38 -11.69
CA ASP A 68 -25.62 24.84 -11.38
C ASP A 68 -26.43 25.71 -10.39
N GLY A 69 -25.84 26.83 -9.95
CA GLY A 69 -26.47 27.81 -9.07
C GLY A 69 -26.31 27.53 -7.59
N ALA A 70 -25.43 26.60 -7.19
CA ALA A 70 -25.03 26.45 -5.80
C ALA A 70 -24.33 27.73 -5.31
N GLY A 71 -24.70 28.17 -4.11
CA GLY A 71 -24.14 29.38 -3.52
C GLY A 71 -24.99 29.93 -2.39
N PRO A 72 -24.56 31.04 -1.75
CA PRO A 72 -25.18 31.56 -0.53
C PRO A 72 -26.67 31.91 -0.70
N GLY A 73 -27.05 32.43 -1.87
CA GLY A 73 -28.44 32.77 -2.18
C GLY A 73 -29.37 31.55 -2.22
N LEU A 74 -28.95 30.48 -2.92
CA LEU A 74 -29.72 29.24 -2.98
C LEU A 74 -29.78 28.54 -1.62
N LEU A 75 -28.69 28.58 -0.85
CA LEU A 75 -28.67 28.07 0.52
C LEU A 75 -29.66 28.81 1.43
N ALA A 76 -29.74 30.14 1.33
CA ALA A 76 -30.69 30.95 2.09
C ALA A 76 -32.15 30.62 1.72
N ALA A 77 -32.42 30.40 0.43
CA ALA A 77 -33.72 29.92 -0.02
C ALA A 77 -34.05 28.55 0.61
N ALA A 78 -33.13 27.58 0.55
CA ALA A 78 -33.32 26.25 1.13
C ALA A 78 -33.63 26.30 2.63
N ARG A 79 -32.90 27.12 3.39
CA ARG A 79 -33.18 27.34 4.82
C ARG A 79 -34.56 27.93 5.07
N THR A 80 -35.00 28.86 4.22
CA THR A 80 -36.35 29.47 4.30
C THR A 80 -37.44 28.43 4.04
N ALA A 81 -37.28 27.60 3.00
CA ALA A 81 -38.21 26.52 2.69
C ALA A 81 -38.30 25.49 3.83
N MET A 82 -37.15 25.08 4.39
CA MET A 82 -37.12 24.19 5.57
C MET A 82 -37.88 24.79 6.76
N ALA A 83 -37.66 26.07 7.06
CA ALA A 83 -38.35 26.75 8.16
C ALA A 83 -39.86 26.87 7.93
N ALA A 84 -40.31 26.95 6.68
CA ALA A 84 -41.71 26.93 6.30
C ALA A 84 -42.33 25.52 6.24
N GLY A 85 -41.54 24.46 6.46
CA GLY A 85 -41.97 23.07 6.36
C GLY A 85 -42.01 22.52 4.93
N ASP A 86 -41.56 23.30 3.93
CA ASP A 86 -41.46 22.87 2.54
C ASP A 86 -40.15 22.10 2.31
N LEU A 87 -40.13 20.85 2.80
CA LEU A 87 -38.95 19.98 2.70
C LEU A 87 -38.65 19.56 1.26
N ALA A 88 -39.67 19.51 0.39
CA ALA A 88 -39.51 19.14 -1.01
C ALA A 88 -38.69 20.20 -1.77
N ALA A 89 -39.06 21.48 -1.64
CA ALA A 89 -38.30 22.57 -2.26
C ALA A 89 -36.87 22.65 -1.69
N ALA A 90 -36.73 22.51 -0.37
CA ALA A 90 -35.42 22.50 0.28
C ALA A 90 -34.52 21.37 -0.26
N GLN A 91 -35.04 20.15 -0.39
CA GLN A 91 -34.28 19.02 -0.93
C GLN A 91 -33.88 19.26 -2.38
N THR A 92 -34.78 19.76 -3.23
CA THR A 92 -34.47 20.08 -4.63
C THR A 92 -33.35 21.11 -4.74
N TRP A 93 -33.32 22.13 -3.88
CA TRP A 93 -32.26 23.15 -3.91
C TRP A 93 -30.95 22.66 -3.31
N LEU A 94 -30.98 21.87 -2.23
CA LEU A 94 -29.78 21.30 -1.62
C LEU A 94 -29.11 20.25 -2.50
N ALA A 95 -29.86 19.55 -3.37
CA ALA A 95 -29.29 18.62 -4.35
C ALA A 95 -28.25 19.29 -5.28
N ARG A 96 -28.36 20.60 -5.55
CA ARG A 96 -27.39 21.33 -6.38
C ARG A 96 -26.04 21.57 -5.71
N PHE A 97 -25.92 21.31 -4.40
CA PHE A 97 -24.66 21.35 -3.68
C PHE A 97 -23.91 20.01 -3.71
N GLN A 98 -24.43 19.00 -4.42
CA GLN A 98 -23.80 17.69 -4.54
C GLN A 98 -22.81 17.69 -5.71
N GLY A 99 -21.52 17.61 -5.38
CA GLY A 99 -20.44 17.53 -6.36
C GLY A 99 -20.23 16.11 -6.91
N PRO A 100 -19.25 15.94 -7.82
CA PRO A 100 -18.83 14.62 -8.26
C PRO A 100 -18.31 13.77 -7.08
N TYR A 101 -18.31 12.46 -7.25
CA TYR A 101 -17.68 11.54 -6.30
C TYR A 101 -16.16 11.77 -6.22
N THR A 102 -15.58 11.39 -5.08
CA THR A 102 -14.12 11.40 -4.89
C THR A 102 -13.43 10.41 -5.80
N GLN A 103 -12.16 10.67 -6.07
CA GLN A 103 -11.27 9.79 -6.81
C GLN A 103 -10.95 8.50 -6.04
N ALA A 104 -10.46 7.49 -6.74
CA ALA A 104 -10.23 6.16 -6.18
C ALA A 104 -8.75 5.81 -6.03
N PHE A 105 -8.42 5.19 -4.89
CA PHE A 105 -7.10 4.64 -4.64
C PHE A 105 -6.83 3.48 -5.61
N GLN A 106 -5.64 3.43 -6.21
CA GLN A 106 -5.34 2.49 -7.29
C GLN A 106 -4.37 1.37 -6.88
N PRO A 107 -4.58 0.13 -7.36
CA PRO A 107 -3.55 -0.91 -7.30
C PRO A 107 -2.32 -0.45 -8.08
N PHE A 108 -1.11 -0.70 -7.57
CA PHE A 108 0.10 -0.13 -8.16
C PHE A 108 0.84 -1.14 -9.05
N VAL A 109 1.50 -2.14 -8.46
CA VAL A 109 2.23 -3.18 -9.20
C VAL A 109 2.14 -4.53 -8.49
N ASP A 110 2.35 -5.61 -9.23
CA ASP A 110 2.59 -6.94 -8.69
C ASP A 110 4.02 -7.36 -9.00
N LEU A 111 4.75 -7.81 -7.97
CA LEU A 111 5.96 -8.60 -8.13
C LEU A 111 5.59 -10.08 -8.08
N TRP A 112 5.62 -10.72 -9.25
CA TRP A 112 5.48 -12.16 -9.38
C TRP A 112 6.82 -12.84 -9.19
N THR A 113 6.82 -13.94 -8.45
CA THR A 113 8.01 -14.75 -8.26
C THR A 113 7.71 -16.18 -8.67
N GLN A 114 8.66 -16.82 -9.32
CA GLN A 114 8.59 -18.22 -9.72
C GLN A 114 9.94 -18.85 -9.39
N VAL A 115 9.98 -19.67 -8.34
CA VAL A 115 11.15 -20.50 -8.04
C VAL A 115 10.99 -21.82 -8.78
N ASP A 116 11.97 -22.17 -9.60
CA ASP A 116 11.91 -23.37 -10.43
C ASP A 116 12.22 -24.63 -9.62
N ALA A 117 11.41 -25.66 -9.84
CA ALA A 117 11.58 -26.99 -9.26
C ALA A 117 12.10 -27.95 -10.34
N SER A 118 13.05 -28.80 -10.00
CA SER A 118 13.65 -29.80 -10.90
C SER A 118 12.62 -30.77 -11.48
N ALA A 119 11.55 -31.07 -10.72
CA ALA A 119 10.46 -31.94 -11.14
C ALA A 119 9.34 -31.22 -11.94
N GLY A 120 9.35 -29.89 -12.01
CA GLY A 120 8.41 -29.08 -12.79
C GLY A 120 6.95 -29.06 -12.31
N ASP A 121 6.53 -29.94 -11.39
CA ASP A 121 5.14 -30.09 -10.92
C ASP A 121 4.92 -29.73 -9.43
N GLY A 122 5.96 -29.27 -8.73
CA GLY A 122 5.90 -28.90 -7.31
C GLY A 122 5.82 -30.08 -6.34
N SER A 123 5.90 -31.34 -6.82
CA SER A 123 5.89 -32.55 -6.00
C SER A 123 7.08 -32.69 -5.04
N GLY A 124 8.09 -31.82 -5.18
CA GLY A 124 9.26 -31.72 -4.30
C GLY A 124 9.13 -30.76 -3.11
N VAL A 125 8.00 -30.07 -2.94
CA VAL A 125 7.82 -29.10 -1.85
C VAL A 125 7.36 -29.79 -0.57
N LEU A 126 8.15 -29.68 0.50
CA LEU A 126 7.82 -30.22 1.82
C LEU A 126 7.94 -29.14 2.91
N GLY A 127 7.25 -29.37 4.04
CA GLY A 127 7.45 -28.57 5.25
C GLY A 127 7.10 -27.08 5.13
N TYR A 128 6.16 -26.74 4.25
CA TYR A 128 5.76 -25.36 3.98
C TYR A 128 5.20 -24.66 5.22
N SER A 129 5.65 -23.43 5.47
CA SER A 129 5.10 -22.53 6.48
C SER A 129 5.32 -21.08 6.07
N ARG A 130 4.34 -20.21 6.33
CA ARG A 130 4.46 -18.75 6.21
C ARG A 130 3.93 -18.06 7.46
N TRP A 131 4.46 -16.89 7.78
CA TRP A 131 4.07 -16.14 8.96
C TRP A 131 4.24 -14.63 8.79
N LEU A 132 3.49 -13.88 9.58
CA LEU A 132 3.72 -12.46 9.82
C LEU A 132 4.15 -12.27 11.28
N ASP A 133 5.37 -11.82 11.49
CA ASP A 133 5.90 -11.43 12.80
C ASP A 133 5.50 -9.97 13.10
N LEU A 134 4.55 -9.79 14.02
CA LEU A 134 4.03 -8.46 14.35
C LEU A 134 5.06 -7.59 15.07
N ARG A 135 5.92 -8.20 15.88
CA ARG A 135 6.94 -7.48 16.65
C ARG A 135 8.05 -6.95 15.77
N ASP A 136 8.38 -7.68 14.72
CA ASP A 136 9.49 -7.34 13.83
C ASP A 136 9.00 -6.68 12.54
N GLY A 137 7.70 -6.78 12.24
CA GLY A 137 7.11 -6.30 11.00
C GLY A 137 7.65 -7.06 9.79
N VAL A 138 7.81 -8.38 9.93
CA VAL A 138 8.46 -9.24 8.94
C VAL A 138 7.48 -10.31 8.48
N ALA A 139 7.22 -10.37 7.17
CA ALA A 139 6.60 -11.54 6.55
C ALA A 139 7.70 -12.56 6.22
N GLY A 140 7.51 -13.80 6.64
CA GLY A 140 8.46 -14.88 6.42
C GLY A 140 7.79 -16.11 5.84
N GLU A 141 8.59 -16.91 5.13
CA GLU A 141 8.18 -18.17 4.55
C GLU A 141 9.36 -19.15 4.54
N SER A 142 9.07 -20.44 4.69
CA SER A 142 10.07 -21.49 4.62
C SER A 142 9.50 -22.78 4.05
N TYR A 143 10.28 -23.48 3.25
CA TYR A 143 9.92 -24.77 2.67
C TYR A 143 11.19 -25.51 2.21
N ASP A 144 11.08 -26.81 2.01
CA ASP A 144 12.12 -27.62 1.38
C ASP A 144 11.78 -27.81 -0.10
N LEU A 145 12.73 -27.56 -0.99
CA LEU A 145 12.60 -27.71 -2.44
C LEU A 145 13.83 -28.43 -2.98
N ASP A 146 13.64 -29.58 -3.63
CA ASP A 146 14.71 -30.40 -4.22
C ASP A 146 15.89 -30.70 -3.26
N GLY A 147 15.58 -30.88 -1.97
CA GLY A 147 16.58 -31.12 -0.92
C GLY A 147 17.27 -29.86 -0.39
N SER A 148 16.98 -28.68 -0.94
CA SER A 148 17.42 -27.38 -0.40
C SER A 148 16.36 -26.78 0.52
N ARG A 149 16.79 -26.29 1.70
CA ARG A 149 15.93 -25.48 2.58
C ARG A 149 15.88 -24.06 2.03
N VAL A 150 14.71 -23.58 1.64
CA VAL A 150 14.50 -22.21 1.20
C VAL A 150 13.81 -21.42 2.31
N GLU A 151 14.37 -20.25 2.62
CA GLU A 151 13.79 -19.28 3.54
C GLU A 151 13.64 -17.94 2.82
N VAL A 152 12.46 -17.35 2.93
CA VAL A 152 12.11 -16.07 2.34
C VAL A 152 11.75 -15.09 3.43
N THR A 153 12.33 -13.90 3.38
CA THR A 153 12.01 -12.79 4.28
C THR A 153 11.57 -11.60 3.45
N THR A 154 10.42 -11.01 3.77
CA THR A 154 9.88 -9.83 3.11
C THR A 154 9.54 -8.74 4.12
N ILE A 155 9.99 -7.52 3.85
CA ILE A 155 9.77 -6.33 4.68
C ILE A 155 9.37 -5.14 3.83
N ALA A 156 8.63 -4.21 4.43
CA ALA A 156 8.47 -2.86 3.92
C ALA A 156 9.22 -1.93 4.88
N SER A 157 10.43 -1.53 4.50
CA SER A 157 11.33 -0.75 5.35
C SER A 157 10.93 0.73 5.33
N ALA A 158 10.58 1.29 6.49
CA ALA A 158 10.33 2.72 6.65
C ALA A 158 11.61 3.57 6.56
N PRO A 159 12.73 3.20 7.20
CA PRO A 159 13.98 3.96 7.08
C PRO A 159 14.48 4.07 5.63
N ALA A 160 14.39 2.98 4.85
CA ALA A 160 14.85 2.96 3.47
C ALA A 160 13.78 3.36 2.44
N GLY A 161 12.50 3.32 2.81
CA GLY A 161 11.38 3.66 1.92
C GLY A 161 11.19 2.70 0.75
N VAL A 162 11.44 1.40 0.96
CA VAL A 162 11.38 0.33 -0.06
C VAL A 162 10.70 -0.93 0.49
N VAL A 163 10.20 -1.77 -0.42
CA VAL A 163 9.87 -3.18 -0.12
C VAL A 163 11.09 -4.03 -0.48
N SER A 164 11.46 -4.96 0.39
CA SER A 164 12.60 -5.84 0.18
C SER A 164 12.19 -7.29 0.40
N ALA A 165 12.65 -8.19 -0.47
CA ALA A 165 12.49 -9.63 -0.34
C ALA A 165 13.85 -10.32 -0.50
N THR A 166 14.15 -11.27 0.39
CA THR A 166 15.40 -12.03 0.38
C THR A 166 15.08 -13.51 0.42
N TRP A 167 15.56 -14.26 -0.58
CA TRP A 167 15.57 -15.72 -0.62
C TRP A 167 16.93 -16.23 -0.19
N ARG A 168 16.95 -17.26 0.65
CA ARG A 168 18.17 -18.00 1.03
C ARG A 168 17.92 -19.49 0.85
N ALA A 169 18.79 -20.14 0.11
CA ALA A 169 18.81 -21.58 -0.09
C ALA A 169 19.99 -22.19 0.70
N THR A 170 19.70 -23.18 1.54
CA THR A 170 20.72 -23.94 2.28
C THR A 170 20.70 -25.39 1.82
N GLY A 171 21.88 -25.92 1.47
CA GLY A 171 22.03 -27.28 0.97
C GLY A 171 22.02 -27.42 -0.57
N GLY A 172 21.79 -26.32 -1.29
CA GLY A 172 21.83 -26.25 -2.75
C GLY A 172 21.60 -24.83 -3.26
N THR A 173 21.16 -24.71 -4.51
CA THR A 173 20.89 -23.43 -5.20
C THR A 173 19.44 -23.36 -5.66
N ILE A 174 18.98 -22.15 -5.99
CA ILE A 174 17.69 -21.88 -6.59
C ILE A 174 17.84 -21.09 -7.89
N ASP A 175 16.92 -21.36 -8.81
CA ASP A 175 16.65 -20.54 -9.97
C ASP A 175 15.31 -19.82 -9.73
N ILE A 176 15.26 -18.52 -9.98
CA ILE A 176 14.09 -17.69 -9.71
C ILE A 176 13.86 -16.64 -10.80
N ASP A 177 12.63 -16.59 -11.28
CA ASP A 177 12.13 -15.48 -12.08
C ASP A 177 11.37 -14.47 -11.21
N LEU A 178 11.71 -13.19 -11.40
CA LEU A 178 11.09 -12.04 -10.77
C LEU A 178 10.47 -11.16 -11.87
N ALA A 179 9.14 -11.05 -11.93
CA ALA A 179 8.45 -10.29 -12.96
C ALA A 179 7.58 -9.18 -12.36
N LEU A 180 7.74 -7.97 -12.89
CA LEU A 180 7.00 -6.79 -12.46
C LEU A 180 5.86 -6.50 -13.43
N THR A 181 4.64 -6.43 -12.93
CA THR A 181 3.44 -6.15 -13.74
C THR A 181 2.57 -5.09 -13.09
N SER A 182 1.67 -4.47 -13.86
CA SER A 182 0.65 -3.57 -13.34
C SER A 182 -0.64 -3.76 -14.12
N VAL A 183 -1.78 -3.46 -13.47
CA VAL A 183 -3.07 -3.32 -14.18
C VAL A 183 -3.11 -2.06 -15.04
N HIS A 184 -2.20 -1.12 -14.80
CA HIS A 184 -2.01 0.07 -15.61
C HIS A 184 -1.05 -0.23 -16.76
N ALA A 185 -1.42 0.19 -17.97
CA ALA A 185 -0.60 -0.05 -19.15
C ALA A 185 0.78 0.62 -19.00
N PRO A 186 1.88 -0.10 -19.27
CA PRO A 186 3.23 0.48 -19.28
C PRO A 186 3.33 1.61 -20.31
N SER A 187 4.20 2.58 -20.03
CA SER A 187 4.43 3.77 -20.85
C SER A 187 5.93 4.03 -21.04
N GLY A 188 6.28 4.75 -22.11
CA GLY A 188 7.67 5.14 -22.40
C GLY A 188 8.57 3.96 -22.83
N ALA A 189 9.87 4.09 -22.56
CA ALA A 189 10.90 3.11 -22.96
C ALA A 189 10.71 1.72 -22.31
N ASP A 190 10.03 1.64 -21.16
CA ASP A 190 9.76 0.40 -20.44
C ASP A 190 8.82 -0.54 -21.22
N ALA A 191 7.93 0.01 -22.06
CA ALA A 191 7.11 -0.77 -22.99
C ALA A 191 7.93 -1.51 -24.06
N SER A 192 9.22 -1.18 -24.19
CA SER A 192 10.15 -1.72 -25.17
C SER A 192 11.44 -2.29 -24.55
N ALA A 193 11.51 -2.43 -23.23
CA ALA A 193 12.72 -2.90 -22.55
C ALA A 193 13.10 -4.31 -23.05
N SER A 194 14.19 -4.39 -23.82
CA SER A 194 14.66 -5.64 -24.40
C SER A 194 15.34 -6.51 -23.34
N ALA A 195 15.13 -7.81 -23.42
CA ALA A 195 15.96 -8.76 -22.67
C ALA A 195 17.44 -8.50 -22.96
N SER A 196 18.27 -8.56 -21.92
CA SER A 196 19.72 -8.52 -22.07
C SER A 196 20.25 -9.94 -21.98
N ALA A 197 21.18 -10.31 -22.86
CA ALA A 197 21.89 -11.58 -22.75
C ALA A 197 23.11 -11.49 -21.80
N SER A 198 23.42 -10.30 -21.28
CA SER A 198 24.52 -10.12 -20.33
C SER A 198 24.11 -10.63 -18.96
N THR A 199 24.91 -11.56 -18.42
CA THR A 199 24.83 -12.02 -17.03
C THR A 199 25.66 -11.11 -16.12
N SER A 200 25.23 -10.97 -14.88
CA SER A 200 25.91 -10.19 -13.84
C SER A 200 25.44 -10.66 -12.46
N THR A 201 26.09 -10.25 -11.38
CA THR A 201 25.62 -10.51 -10.01
C THR A 201 24.57 -9.50 -9.52
N SER A 202 24.26 -8.49 -10.34
CA SER A 202 23.30 -7.44 -10.01
C SER A 202 22.63 -6.89 -11.26
N THR A 203 21.30 -6.75 -11.25
CA THR A 203 20.56 -6.11 -12.34
C THR A 203 19.36 -5.36 -11.81
N SER A 204 18.65 -4.65 -12.67
CA SER A 204 17.43 -3.94 -12.30
C SER A 204 16.36 -4.10 -13.36
N THR A 205 15.15 -3.65 -13.09
CA THR A 205 14.11 -3.36 -14.08
C THR A 205 13.15 -2.31 -13.55
N GLU A 206 12.47 -1.61 -14.45
CA GLU A 206 11.59 -0.51 -14.08
C GLU A 206 10.27 -0.59 -14.85
N LEU A 207 9.23 -0.04 -14.24
CA LEU A 207 7.92 0.07 -14.83
C LEU A 207 7.36 1.48 -14.58
N THR A 208 7.08 2.19 -15.67
CA THR A 208 6.42 3.51 -15.64
C THR A 208 5.04 3.41 -16.27
N PHE A 209 4.01 3.96 -15.63
CA PHE A 209 2.63 3.90 -16.13
C PHE A 209 1.82 5.13 -15.72
N ARG A 210 0.73 5.35 -16.45
CA ARG A 210 -0.23 6.42 -16.18
C ARG A 210 -1.40 5.90 -15.33
N LEU A 211 -1.74 6.65 -14.27
CA LEU A 211 -2.93 6.41 -13.45
C LEU A 211 -4.18 7.00 -14.12
N PRO A 212 -5.39 6.50 -13.80
CA PRO A 212 -6.62 6.96 -14.45
C PRO A 212 -6.93 8.43 -14.15
N ASP A 213 -7.56 9.13 -15.10
CA ASP A 213 -8.03 10.51 -14.91
C ASP A 213 -9.24 10.56 -13.99
N ASP A 214 -10.06 9.51 -14.00
CA ASP A 214 -11.26 9.38 -13.20
C ASP A 214 -11.64 7.91 -13.02
N VAL A 215 -12.17 7.57 -11.84
CA VAL A 215 -12.69 6.23 -11.53
C VAL A 215 -14.02 6.38 -10.80
N ALA A 216 -15.08 5.96 -11.47
CA ALA A 216 -16.42 5.95 -10.92
C ALA A 216 -16.54 4.89 -9.80
N PRO A 217 -17.11 5.23 -8.63
CA PRO A 217 -17.35 4.29 -7.55
C PRO A 217 -18.16 3.06 -8.02
N THR A 218 -18.04 1.94 -7.32
CA THR A 218 -18.72 0.67 -7.70
C THR A 218 -20.24 0.74 -7.66
N HIS A 219 -20.82 1.66 -6.90
CA HIS A 219 -22.26 1.90 -6.82
C HIS A 219 -22.78 2.85 -7.89
N GLU A 220 -21.92 3.34 -8.78
CA GLU A 220 -22.30 4.13 -9.95
C GLU A 220 -22.35 3.24 -11.20
N ASP A 221 -23.49 3.30 -11.90
CA ASP A 221 -23.70 2.58 -13.16
C ASP A 221 -23.40 3.51 -14.34
N VAL A 222 -22.13 3.51 -14.76
CA VAL A 222 -21.64 4.30 -15.89
C VAL A 222 -21.02 3.40 -16.96
N PRO A 223 -21.18 3.72 -18.27
CA PRO A 223 -20.65 2.89 -19.35
C PRO A 223 -19.12 2.75 -19.35
N VAL A 224 -18.40 3.79 -18.92
CA VAL A 224 -16.94 3.84 -18.88
C VAL A 224 -16.49 4.24 -17.47
N PRO A 225 -16.37 3.28 -16.54
CA PRO A 225 -16.12 3.58 -15.14
C PRO A 225 -14.67 3.88 -14.80
N VAL A 226 -13.74 3.68 -15.74
CA VAL A 226 -12.32 4.00 -15.56
C VAL A 226 -11.86 4.77 -16.80
N ARG A 227 -11.56 6.05 -16.62
CA ARG A 227 -11.24 6.97 -17.72
C ARG A 227 -9.76 7.29 -17.80
N ARG A 228 -9.27 7.40 -19.03
CA ARG A 228 -7.87 7.70 -19.39
C ARG A 228 -7.77 8.57 -20.64
N ASP A 229 -8.86 9.19 -21.03
CA ASP A 229 -9.01 9.96 -22.26
C ASP A 229 -8.62 11.44 -22.11
N GLY A 230 -8.27 11.87 -20.89
CA GLY A 230 -7.82 13.23 -20.61
C GLY A 230 -6.39 13.50 -21.07
N ASP A 231 -5.96 14.76 -20.95
CA ASP A 231 -4.59 15.18 -21.23
C ASP A 231 -3.59 14.46 -20.33
N ALA A 232 -2.71 13.66 -20.93
CA ALA A 232 -1.68 12.91 -20.23
C ALA A 232 -0.75 13.80 -19.39
N SER A 233 -0.60 15.09 -19.73
CA SER A 233 0.23 16.03 -18.96
C SER A 233 -0.33 16.33 -17.56
N ARG A 234 -1.64 16.12 -17.37
CA ARG A 234 -2.38 16.39 -16.12
C ARG A 234 -2.53 15.16 -15.23
N ALA A 235 -2.25 13.98 -15.77
CA ALA A 235 -2.43 12.72 -15.08
C ALA A 235 -1.28 12.39 -14.14
N LEU A 236 -1.60 11.73 -13.02
CA LEU A 236 -0.57 11.13 -12.18
C LEU A 236 0.11 9.97 -12.91
N HIS A 237 1.42 9.85 -12.72
CA HIS A 237 2.20 8.72 -13.22
C HIS A 237 2.84 7.98 -12.05
N GLY A 238 2.84 6.64 -12.14
CA GLY A 238 3.54 5.74 -11.24
C GLY A 238 4.87 5.28 -11.82
N VAL A 239 5.85 5.10 -10.95
CA VAL A 239 7.12 4.42 -11.23
C VAL A 239 7.37 3.35 -10.16
N ALA A 240 7.74 2.16 -10.62
CA ALA A 240 8.27 1.09 -9.80
C ALA A 240 9.67 0.72 -10.30
N SER A 241 10.65 0.65 -9.40
CA SER A 241 12.03 0.30 -9.73
C SER A 241 12.48 -0.88 -8.87
N LEU A 242 12.76 -2.01 -9.54
CA LEU A 242 13.21 -3.26 -8.95
C LEU A 242 14.70 -3.42 -9.18
N HIS A 243 15.46 -3.63 -8.11
CA HIS A 243 16.87 -3.96 -8.15
C HIS A 243 17.07 -5.36 -7.53
N VAL A 244 17.93 -6.17 -8.14
CA VAL A 244 18.16 -7.56 -7.74
C VAL A 244 19.67 -7.79 -7.65
N GLU A 245 20.11 -8.31 -6.50
CA GLU A 245 21.48 -8.79 -6.27
C GLU A 245 21.46 -10.28 -5.89
N THR A 246 22.53 -10.99 -6.24
CA THR A 246 22.66 -12.42 -5.99
C THR A 246 24.13 -12.86 -6.04
N ASP A 247 24.45 -14.01 -5.48
CA ASP A 247 25.70 -14.74 -5.74
C ASP A 247 25.67 -15.64 -6.97
N GLY A 248 24.49 -15.86 -7.56
CA GLY A 248 24.30 -16.55 -8.82
C GLY A 248 24.47 -15.63 -10.04
N SER A 249 23.79 -15.99 -11.13
CA SER A 249 23.78 -15.22 -12.39
C SER A 249 22.44 -14.54 -12.61
N ALA A 250 22.40 -13.20 -12.53
CA ALA A 250 21.23 -12.39 -12.83
C ALA A 250 21.25 -11.87 -14.27
N THR A 251 20.12 -12.05 -14.96
CA THR A 251 19.88 -11.65 -16.35
C THR A 251 18.57 -10.89 -16.48
N ARG A 252 18.58 -9.72 -17.13
CA ARG A 252 17.34 -8.96 -17.37
C ARG A 252 16.49 -9.64 -18.46
N ARG A 253 15.22 -9.88 -18.16
CA ARG A 253 14.20 -10.37 -19.10
C ARG A 253 13.19 -9.25 -19.41
N ALA A 254 12.33 -9.47 -20.39
CA ALA A 254 11.22 -8.54 -20.66
C ALA A 254 10.32 -8.45 -19.41
N GLY A 255 10.23 -7.25 -18.82
CA GLY A 255 9.42 -7.00 -17.62
C GLY A 255 9.96 -7.62 -16.31
N GLY A 256 11.19 -8.13 -16.28
CA GLY A 256 11.66 -8.89 -15.11
C GLY A 256 13.15 -9.22 -15.08
N VAL A 257 13.52 -10.08 -14.14
CA VAL A 257 14.87 -10.57 -13.89
C VAL A 257 14.81 -12.07 -13.68
N HIS A 258 15.69 -12.80 -14.37
CA HIS A 258 15.95 -14.20 -14.11
C HIS A 258 17.25 -14.33 -13.34
N VAL A 259 17.26 -15.12 -12.27
CA VAL A 259 18.46 -15.48 -11.51
C VAL A 259 18.64 -16.99 -11.54
N SER A 260 19.85 -17.46 -11.85
CA SER A 260 20.19 -18.88 -11.80
C SER A 260 21.33 -19.18 -10.84
N ASP A 261 21.39 -20.42 -10.35
CA ASP A 261 22.47 -20.98 -9.53
C ASP A 261 22.77 -20.17 -8.25
N ALA A 262 21.74 -19.60 -7.62
CA ALA A 262 21.91 -18.72 -6.47
C ALA A 262 21.75 -19.44 -5.14
N THR A 263 22.60 -19.15 -4.15
CA THR A 263 22.33 -19.51 -2.74
C THR A 263 21.57 -18.40 -2.02
N TRP A 264 21.62 -17.17 -2.54
CA TRP A 264 20.75 -16.10 -2.09
C TRP A 264 20.38 -15.13 -3.22
N VAL A 265 19.19 -14.55 -3.09
CA VAL A 265 18.70 -13.49 -3.97
C VAL A 265 18.11 -12.40 -3.09
N HIS A 266 18.50 -11.15 -3.34
CA HIS A 266 17.97 -9.98 -2.65
C HIS A 266 17.33 -9.04 -3.67
N ALA A 267 16.02 -8.85 -3.56
CA ALA A 267 15.24 -7.95 -4.38
C ALA A 267 14.79 -6.74 -3.58
N VAL A 268 15.02 -5.54 -4.11
CA VAL A 268 14.58 -4.26 -3.54
C VAL A 268 13.69 -3.55 -4.54
N LEU A 269 12.48 -3.22 -4.12
CA LEU A 269 11.47 -2.53 -4.91
C LEU A 269 11.15 -1.16 -4.29
N ALA A 270 11.43 -0.09 -5.03
CA ALA A 270 11.01 1.26 -4.70
C ALA A 270 9.80 1.67 -5.54
N THR A 271 8.88 2.42 -4.92
CA THR A 271 7.70 3.01 -5.59
C THR A 271 7.72 4.54 -5.52
N GLY A 272 7.09 5.17 -6.50
CA GLY A 272 6.83 6.59 -6.47
C GLY A 272 5.75 7.00 -7.45
N THR A 273 5.09 8.12 -7.16
CA THR A 273 4.19 8.78 -8.11
C THR A 273 4.65 10.20 -8.38
N THR A 274 4.09 10.86 -9.40
CA THR A 274 4.31 12.29 -9.65
C THR A 274 3.66 13.21 -8.61
N SER A 275 2.90 12.67 -7.66
CA SER A 275 2.35 13.43 -6.53
C SER A 275 3.44 14.13 -5.72
N ARG A 276 3.10 15.29 -5.17
CA ARG A 276 3.93 16.09 -4.25
C ARG A 276 3.45 16.03 -2.80
N TRP A 277 2.52 15.13 -2.49
CA TRP A 277 1.96 15.00 -1.14
C TRP A 277 2.99 15.26 -0.01
N PRO A 278 2.65 16.07 1.02
CA PRO A 278 1.43 16.86 1.20
C PRO A 278 1.53 18.28 0.59
N GLU A 279 2.62 18.57 -0.13
CA GLU A 279 2.93 19.91 -0.62
C GLU A 279 1.99 20.36 -1.75
N PRO A 280 1.60 21.64 -1.78
CA PRO A 280 0.86 22.19 -2.90
C PRO A 280 1.76 22.34 -4.14
N GLY A 281 1.13 22.49 -5.31
CA GLY A 281 1.81 22.80 -6.56
C GLY A 281 1.56 21.77 -7.67
N PRO A 282 2.13 22.00 -8.86
CA PRO A 282 1.96 21.11 -10.00
C PRO A 282 2.62 19.75 -9.73
N LEU A 283 2.18 18.70 -10.44
CA LEU A 283 2.82 17.39 -10.38
C LEU A 283 4.32 17.47 -10.69
N ARG A 284 5.10 16.53 -10.13
CA ARG A 284 6.48 16.29 -10.59
C ARG A 284 6.49 15.78 -12.02
N SER A 285 7.57 16.03 -12.74
CA SER A 285 7.74 15.39 -14.04
C SER A 285 7.90 13.87 -13.88
N PRO A 286 7.44 13.04 -14.84
CA PRO A 286 7.70 11.60 -14.81
C PRO A 286 9.19 11.25 -14.73
N GLN A 287 10.05 12.05 -15.35
CA GLN A 287 11.51 11.87 -15.30
C GLN A 287 12.08 12.10 -13.89
N GLU A 288 11.63 13.15 -13.19
CA GLU A 288 12.01 13.42 -11.80
C GLU A 288 11.51 12.31 -10.86
N CYS A 289 10.26 11.87 -11.04
CA CYS A 289 9.69 10.75 -10.30
C CYS A 289 10.51 9.48 -10.50
N ARG A 290 10.88 9.17 -11.75
CA ARG A 290 11.72 8.02 -12.07
C ARG A 290 13.08 8.11 -11.40
N ALA A 291 13.81 9.20 -11.61
CA ALA A 291 15.15 9.38 -11.04
C ALA A 291 15.17 9.24 -9.51
N THR A 292 14.20 9.85 -8.82
CA THR A 292 14.11 9.77 -7.34
C THR A 292 13.72 8.38 -6.85
N THR A 293 12.88 7.65 -7.59
CA THR A 293 12.48 6.27 -7.26
C THR A 293 13.64 5.30 -7.45
N THR A 294 14.34 5.37 -8.58
CA THR A 294 15.54 4.56 -8.87
C THR A 294 16.65 4.83 -7.86
N ALA A 295 16.92 6.10 -7.54
CA ALA A 295 17.95 6.47 -6.57
C ALA A 295 17.68 5.87 -5.18
N ARG A 296 16.41 5.77 -4.76
CA ARG A 296 16.04 5.16 -3.48
C ARG A 296 16.30 3.65 -3.47
N ALA A 297 15.94 2.93 -4.54
CA ALA A 297 16.23 1.51 -4.65
C ALA A 297 17.75 1.26 -4.63
N LEU A 298 18.52 2.03 -5.41
CA LEU A 298 19.98 1.95 -5.44
C LEU A 298 20.63 2.25 -4.09
N ALA A 299 20.13 3.26 -3.36
CA ALA A 299 20.66 3.60 -2.05
C ALA A 299 20.43 2.48 -1.02
N ALA A 300 19.24 1.87 -1.03
CA ALA A 300 18.92 0.74 -0.15
C ALA A 300 19.79 -0.49 -0.42
N VAL A 301 20.04 -0.79 -1.70
CA VAL A 301 20.97 -1.86 -2.10
C VAL A 301 22.41 -1.54 -1.70
N ALA A 302 22.88 -0.32 -2.00
CA ALA A 302 24.25 0.09 -1.67
C ALA A 302 24.54 0.03 -0.16
N ALA A 303 23.56 0.36 0.69
CA ALA A 303 23.68 0.25 2.14
C ALA A 303 23.85 -1.22 2.62
N ASP A 304 23.35 -2.20 1.87
CA ASP A 304 23.38 -3.63 2.19
C ASP A 304 24.49 -4.41 1.45
N THR A 305 25.43 -3.70 0.81
CA THR A 305 26.51 -4.30 0.04
C THR A 305 27.24 -5.38 0.84
N SER A 306 27.35 -6.59 0.27
CA SER A 306 27.97 -7.77 0.89
C SER A 306 27.31 -8.28 2.18
N ARG A 307 26.10 -7.83 2.49
CA ARG A 307 25.32 -8.26 3.66
C ARG A 307 24.01 -8.97 3.28
N HIS A 308 23.73 -9.10 1.98
CA HIS A 308 22.69 -9.96 1.41
C HIS A 308 21.29 -9.69 2.02
N GLY A 309 20.93 -8.41 2.23
CA GLY A 309 19.64 -8.02 2.82
C GLY A 309 19.63 -7.95 4.35
N SER A 310 20.68 -8.40 5.03
CA SER A 310 20.68 -8.49 6.50
C SER A 310 20.84 -7.13 7.18
N HIS A 311 21.47 -6.15 6.55
CA HIS A 311 21.58 -4.81 7.12
C HIS A 311 20.23 -4.09 7.09
N LEU A 312 19.56 -4.13 5.94
CA LEU A 312 18.27 -3.51 5.73
C LEU A 312 17.20 -4.15 6.63
N LEU A 313 17.27 -5.47 6.83
CA LEU A 313 16.42 -6.18 7.78
C LEU A 313 16.66 -5.71 9.23
N ALA A 314 17.92 -5.59 9.66
CA ALA A 314 18.22 -5.14 11.02
C ALA A 314 17.74 -3.71 11.28
N GLU A 315 18.00 -2.78 10.34
CA GLU A 315 17.54 -1.39 10.45
C GLU A 315 16.00 -1.29 10.49
N HIS A 316 15.32 -2.08 9.66
CA HIS A 316 13.86 -2.19 9.68
C HIS A 316 13.35 -2.68 11.04
N VAL A 317 13.88 -3.79 11.55
CA VAL A 317 13.46 -4.37 12.83
C VAL A 317 13.67 -3.39 13.98
N ASP A 318 14.82 -2.73 14.03
CA ASP A 318 15.12 -1.73 15.06
C ASP A 318 14.13 -0.56 15.00
N ALA A 319 13.89 0.00 13.81
CA ALA A 319 12.96 1.10 13.62
C ALA A 319 11.49 0.72 13.90
N HIS A 320 11.09 -0.51 13.57
CA HIS A 320 9.75 -1.03 13.81
C HIS A 320 9.53 -1.29 15.30
N ARG A 321 10.45 -1.98 15.96
CA ARG A 321 10.38 -2.27 17.41
C ARG A 321 10.40 -1.01 18.26
N ALA A 322 11.07 0.06 17.82
CA ALA A 322 11.04 1.36 18.50
C ALA A 322 9.62 1.94 18.67
N LEU A 323 8.68 1.55 17.81
CA LEU A 323 7.24 1.86 17.94
C LEU A 323 6.47 0.71 18.58
N PHE A 324 6.69 -0.53 18.12
CA PHE A 324 5.92 -1.69 18.53
C PHE A 324 6.06 -1.97 20.04
N ASP A 325 7.29 -1.95 20.56
CA ASP A 325 7.59 -2.35 21.95
C ASP A 325 7.11 -1.31 23.00
N ARG A 326 6.54 -0.17 22.59
CA ARG A 326 6.05 0.89 23.49
C ARG A 326 4.84 0.49 24.32
N VAL A 327 3.97 -0.36 23.78
CA VAL A 327 2.73 -0.80 24.46
C VAL A 327 2.56 -2.30 24.29
N ASP A 328 2.30 -2.99 25.38
CA ASP A 328 2.08 -4.43 25.44
C ASP A 328 0.77 -4.70 26.20
N LEU A 329 -0.11 -5.51 25.62
CA LEU A 329 -1.35 -5.97 26.23
C LEU A 329 -1.34 -7.50 26.27
N ARG A 330 -1.48 -8.06 27.47
CA ARG A 330 -1.48 -9.51 27.70
C ARG A 330 -2.74 -9.95 28.43
N ILE A 331 -3.58 -10.65 27.69
CA ILE A 331 -4.78 -11.35 28.14
C ILE A 331 -4.67 -12.79 27.61
N GLY A 332 -4.83 -13.79 28.48
CA GLY A 332 -4.65 -15.19 28.12
C GLY A 332 -3.19 -15.66 28.18
N ARG A 333 -2.87 -16.74 27.47
CA ARG A 333 -1.52 -17.33 27.45
C ARG A 333 -0.50 -16.57 26.60
N CYS A 334 -0.93 -15.85 25.58
CA CYS A 334 -0.06 -15.05 24.70
C CYS A 334 1.17 -15.83 24.16
N PRO A 335 0.98 -16.91 23.38
CA PRO A 335 2.09 -17.69 22.82
C PRO A 335 2.81 -16.93 21.69
N ASP A 336 4.12 -17.12 21.56
CA ASP A 336 4.94 -16.45 20.53
C ASP A 336 4.49 -16.74 19.08
N VAL A 337 3.78 -17.85 18.87
CA VAL A 337 3.22 -18.24 17.57
C VAL A 337 1.73 -18.56 17.74
N VAL A 338 0.91 -17.94 16.89
CA VAL A 338 -0.52 -18.23 16.79
C VAL A 338 -0.80 -18.81 15.40
N ALA A 339 -1.07 -20.12 15.36
CA ALA A 339 -1.56 -20.80 14.15
C ALA A 339 -3.02 -20.39 13.89
N LEU A 340 -3.19 -19.33 13.11
CA LEU A 340 -4.47 -18.61 13.03
C LEU A 340 -5.65 -19.49 12.57
N PRO A 341 -5.51 -20.37 11.55
CA PRO A 341 -6.62 -21.24 11.14
C PRO A 341 -7.11 -22.16 12.26
N ALA A 342 -6.19 -22.71 13.07
CA ALA A 342 -6.56 -23.56 14.20
C ALA A 342 -7.17 -22.75 15.35
N ALA A 343 -6.68 -21.53 15.61
CA ALA A 343 -7.21 -20.65 16.64
C ALA A 343 -8.62 -20.13 16.34
N LEU A 344 -9.00 -20.03 15.07
CA LEU A 344 -10.32 -19.58 14.61
C LEU A 344 -11.27 -20.74 14.24
N ALA A 345 -10.84 -21.99 14.38
CA ALA A 345 -11.65 -23.15 14.00
C ALA A 345 -12.93 -23.27 14.85
N PRO A 346 -14.05 -23.76 14.28
CA PRO A 346 -15.26 -24.02 15.06
C PRO A 346 -14.97 -24.94 16.26
N GLY A 347 -15.36 -24.51 17.46
CA GLY A 347 -15.12 -25.25 18.70
C GLY A 347 -13.75 -25.01 19.33
N ALA A 348 -12.88 -24.18 18.74
CA ALA A 348 -11.66 -23.71 19.39
C ALA A 348 -12.02 -22.91 20.66
N THR A 349 -11.24 -23.10 21.72
CA THR A 349 -11.37 -22.34 22.97
C THR A 349 -10.30 -21.26 23.01
N ASP A 350 -10.73 -20.00 23.18
CA ASP A 350 -9.83 -18.86 23.37
C ASP A 350 -9.80 -18.45 24.85
N ASP A 351 -8.61 -18.27 25.39
CA ASP A 351 -8.39 -17.82 26.77
C ASP A 351 -8.19 -16.30 26.86
N GLY A 352 -8.51 -15.56 25.80
CA GLY A 352 -8.24 -14.14 25.60
C GLY A 352 -6.99 -13.86 24.75
N THR A 353 -6.24 -14.89 24.34
CA THR A 353 -5.08 -14.76 23.44
C THR A 353 -5.45 -14.03 22.15
N LEU A 354 -6.62 -14.29 21.56
CA LEU A 354 -7.06 -13.60 20.35
C LEU A 354 -7.32 -12.10 20.56
N ALA A 355 -7.76 -11.68 21.75
CA ALA A 355 -7.91 -10.26 22.08
C ALA A 355 -6.55 -9.54 22.10
N SER A 356 -5.53 -10.17 22.72
CA SER A 356 -4.16 -9.66 22.72
C SER A 356 -3.57 -9.60 21.32
N LEU A 357 -3.79 -10.64 20.51
CA LEU A 357 -3.38 -10.67 19.11
C LEU A 357 -4.03 -9.55 18.30
N MET A 358 -5.34 -9.36 18.43
CA MET A 358 -6.06 -8.34 17.66
C MET A 358 -5.67 -6.91 18.07
N PHE A 359 -5.38 -6.69 19.35
CA PHE A 359 -4.81 -5.42 19.82
C PHE A 359 -3.43 -5.14 19.19
N ALA A 360 -2.52 -6.13 19.25
CA ALA A 360 -1.20 -6.03 18.64
C ALA A 360 -1.30 -5.81 17.12
N TYR A 361 -2.23 -6.49 16.45
CA TYR A 361 -2.45 -6.38 15.02
C TYR A 361 -3.01 -5.01 14.61
N GLY A 362 -3.94 -4.44 15.39
CA GLY A 362 -4.44 -3.08 15.15
C GLY A 362 -3.33 -2.02 15.22
N ARG A 363 -2.45 -2.12 16.24
CA ARG A 363 -1.26 -1.25 16.34
C ARG A 363 -0.32 -1.45 15.14
N TYR A 364 -0.04 -2.70 14.80
CA TYR A 364 0.79 -3.07 13.65
C TYR A 364 0.26 -2.45 12.34
N LEU A 365 -1.05 -2.60 12.06
CA LEU A 365 -1.65 -2.08 10.83
C LEU A 365 -1.55 -0.55 10.74
N LEU A 366 -1.74 0.18 11.85
CA LEU A 366 -1.56 1.63 11.85
C LEU A 366 -0.09 2.01 11.59
N MET A 367 0.87 1.34 12.23
CA MET A 367 2.30 1.54 11.97
C MET A 367 2.69 1.24 10.52
N ALA A 368 2.06 0.24 9.91
CA ALA A 368 2.35 -0.18 8.55
C ALA A 368 1.67 0.70 7.49
N SER A 369 0.58 1.41 7.84
CA SER A 369 -0.22 2.21 6.89
C SER A 369 -0.16 3.72 7.11
N SER A 370 0.41 4.19 8.22
CA SER A 370 0.48 5.62 8.53
C SER A 370 1.80 5.96 9.22
N ARG A 371 2.73 6.61 8.50
CA ARG A 371 4.03 7.07 9.03
C ARG A 371 4.30 8.49 8.57
N PRO A 372 5.08 9.29 9.33
CA PRO A 372 5.40 10.66 8.95
C PRO A 372 5.85 10.78 7.49
N GLY A 373 5.26 11.74 6.76
CA GLY A 373 5.52 11.97 5.33
C GLY A 373 4.72 11.10 4.34
N SER A 374 3.93 10.12 4.80
CA SER A 374 2.95 9.42 3.96
C SER A 374 1.58 10.14 3.97
N PRO A 375 0.69 9.86 3.01
CA PRO A 375 -0.74 10.04 3.18
C PRO A 375 -1.27 9.22 4.37
N PRO A 376 -2.43 9.60 4.93
CA PRO A 376 -3.05 8.83 6.00
C PRO A 376 -3.58 7.47 5.49
N ALA A 377 -3.78 6.53 6.41
CA ALA A 377 -4.55 5.31 6.20
C ALA A 377 -5.97 5.61 5.67
N ASN A 378 -6.30 5.09 4.49
CA ASN A 378 -7.64 5.17 3.88
C ASN A 378 -8.56 4.03 4.39
N LEU A 379 -9.72 3.79 3.74
CA LEU A 379 -10.66 2.72 4.12
C LEU A 379 -10.03 1.31 4.18
N GLN A 380 -8.95 1.07 3.44
CA GLN A 380 -8.21 -0.20 3.42
C GLN A 380 -6.77 -0.02 3.93
N GLY A 381 -6.48 1.03 4.69
CA GLY A 381 -5.12 1.39 5.10
C GLY A 381 -4.31 1.90 3.91
N ILE A 382 -3.51 1.01 3.32
CA ILE A 382 -2.75 1.26 2.08
C ILE A 382 -2.75 0.03 1.15
N TRP A 383 -3.63 -0.94 1.37
CA TRP A 383 -3.66 -2.21 0.64
C TRP A 383 -4.91 -2.32 -0.22
N ASN A 384 -4.75 -2.34 -1.54
CA ASN A 384 -5.85 -2.46 -2.50
C ASN A 384 -5.40 -3.15 -3.79
N GLN A 385 -6.12 -4.21 -4.21
CA GLN A 385 -5.91 -4.89 -5.49
C GLN A 385 -6.90 -4.48 -6.60
N ASP A 386 -7.99 -3.78 -6.25
CA ASP A 386 -9.11 -3.55 -7.15
C ASP A 386 -8.98 -2.20 -7.85
N ALA A 387 -9.09 -2.16 -9.18
CA ALA A 387 -9.09 -0.91 -9.94
C ALA A 387 -10.30 0.00 -9.63
N ARG A 388 -11.41 -0.62 -9.20
CA ARG A 388 -12.62 0.04 -8.68
C ARG A 388 -12.89 -0.49 -7.26
N PRO A 389 -12.17 -0.03 -6.24
CA PRO A 389 -12.34 -0.55 -4.90
C PRO A 389 -13.69 -0.10 -4.32
N ALA A 390 -14.17 -0.86 -3.33
CA ALA A 390 -15.40 -0.52 -2.61
C ALA A 390 -15.29 0.88 -1.99
N TRP A 391 -16.29 1.73 -2.25
CA TRP A 391 -16.31 3.14 -1.83
C TRP A 391 -15.03 3.92 -2.21
N SER A 392 -14.46 3.59 -3.37
CA SER A 392 -13.23 4.20 -3.89
C SER A 392 -11.99 4.02 -3.01
N SER A 393 -12.08 3.24 -1.92
CA SER A 393 -11.07 3.17 -0.86
C SER A 393 -10.60 4.57 -0.44
N ASN A 394 -11.54 5.52 -0.38
CA ASN A 394 -11.28 6.93 -0.15
C ASN A 394 -11.11 7.25 1.35
N TYR A 395 -11.18 8.52 1.70
CA TYR A 395 -11.31 8.96 3.08
C TYR A 395 -12.76 9.32 3.38
N THR A 396 -13.52 8.37 3.95
CA THR A 396 -14.86 8.64 4.46
C THR A 396 -14.77 9.29 5.86
N ILE A 397 -15.00 10.60 5.93
CA ILE A 397 -14.75 11.43 7.12
C ILE A 397 -16.00 11.71 7.96
N ASN A 398 -17.03 10.86 7.88
CA ASN A 398 -18.18 10.93 8.80
C ASN A 398 -18.11 9.88 9.93
N VAL A 399 -17.15 8.96 9.88
CA VAL A 399 -16.78 8.05 10.98
C VAL A 399 -15.49 7.26 10.68
N ASN A 400 -15.29 6.79 9.45
CA ASN A 400 -14.27 5.77 9.12
C ASN A 400 -12.85 6.31 9.29
N THR A 401 -12.53 7.44 8.65
CA THR A 401 -11.20 8.05 8.78
C THR A 401 -10.91 8.41 10.23
N GLN A 402 -11.89 8.88 11.01
CA GLN A 402 -11.68 9.12 12.43
C GLN A 402 -11.39 7.83 13.20
N MET A 403 -12.13 6.75 12.89
CA MET A 403 -11.95 5.44 13.50
C MET A 403 -10.55 4.87 13.28
N ASN A 404 -9.98 5.07 12.08
CA ASN A 404 -8.60 4.66 11.78
C ASN A 404 -7.59 5.22 12.80
N TYR A 405 -7.86 6.38 13.42
CA TYR A 405 -6.93 7.10 14.29
C TYR A 405 -7.37 7.19 15.76
N TRP A 406 -8.52 6.65 16.14
CA TRP A 406 -9.00 6.71 17.54
C TRP A 406 -7.95 6.24 18.56
N ALA A 407 -7.20 5.20 18.20
CA ALA A 407 -6.23 4.58 19.08
C ALA A 407 -4.82 5.21 19.01
N ALA A 408 -4.49 6.00 17.97
CA ALA A 408 -3.11 6.38 17.63
C ALA A 408 -2.33 6.93 18.84
N GLU A 409 -2.89 7.91 19.53
CA GLU A 409 -2.28 8.53 20.71
C GLU A 409 -2.25 7.58 21.92
N VAL A 410 -3.38 6.95 22.21
CA VAL A 410 -3.58 6.14 23.43
C VAL A 410 -2.72 4.87 23.43
N VAL A 411 -2.39 4.34 22.25
CA VAL A 411 -1.56 3.13 22.09
C VAL A 411 -0.09 3.43 21.75
N GLY A 412 0.35 4.67 22.03
CA GLY A 412 1.76 5.07 21.97
C GLY A 412 2.32 5.26 20.57
N LEU A 413 1.47 5.64 19.61
CA LEU A 413 1.82 5.88 18.20
C LEU A 413 1.48 7.32 17.74
N PRO A 414 1.88 8.38 18.47
CA PRO A 414 1.58 9.76 18.09
C PRO A 414 2.12 10.13 16.69
N GLU A 415 3.29 9.61 16.32
CA GLU A 415 3.92 9.88 15.02
C GLU A 415 3.09 9.29 13.86
N CYS A 416 2.35 8.21 14.12
CA CYS A 416 1.42 7.63 13.14
C CYS A 416 0.16 8.49 12.94
N HIS A 417 -0.09 9.49 13.79
CA HIS A 417 -1.21 10.42 13.65
C HIS A 417 -0.89 11.61 12.72
N GLU A 418 0.40 11.94 12.54
CA GLU A 418 0.85 13.06 11.72
C GLU A 418 0.27 13.07 10.29
N PRO A 419 0.19 11.92 9.57
CA PRO A 419 -0.41 11.90 8.23
C PRO A 419 -1.87 12.38 8.17
N LEU A 420 -2.67 12.13 9.22
CA LEU A 420 -4.04 12.67 9.28
C LEU A 420 -4.03 14.18 9.49
N LEU A 421 -3.11 14.70 10.29
CA LEU A 421 -2.96 16.14 10.52
C LEU A 421 -2.54 16.86 9.23
N ASP A 422 -1.63 16.27 8.46
CA ASP A 422 -1.26 16.75 7.13
C ASP A 422 -2.48 16.78 6.20
N GLN A 423 -3.29 15.71 6.18
CA GLN A 423 -4.54 15.67 5.42
C GLN A 423 -5.53 16.74 5.84
N VAL A 424 -5.70 17.01 7.14
CA VAL A 424 -6.52 18.13 7.62
C VAL A 424 -5.98 19.45 7.06
N GLY A 425 -4.65 19.63 7.00
CA GLY A 425 -4.01 20.77 6.37
C GLY A 425 -4.31 20.88 4.86
N VAL A 426 -4.22 19.77 4.11
CA VAL A 426 -4.57 19.72 2.69
C VAL A 426 -6.04 20.08 2.47
N VAL A 427 -6.93 19.44 3.21
CA VAL A 427 -8.39 19.65 3.14
C VAL A 427 -8.75 21.08 3.51
N ALA A 428 -8.11 21.68 4.53
CA ALA A 428 -8.36 23.07 4.91
C ALA A 428 -7.98 24.04 3.79
N ARG A 429 -6.85 23.82 3.10
CA ARG A 429 -6.42 24.66 1.97
C ARG A 429 -7.44 24.64 0.83
N HIS A 430 -7.91 23.45 0.43
CA HIS A 430 -8.89 23.32 -0.65
C HIS A 430 -10.32 23.72 -0.22
N GLY A 431 -10.68 23.43 1.02
CA GLY A 431 -12.00 23.71 1.59
C GLY A 431 -12.27 25.18 1.90
N THR A 432 -11.23 26.02 1.93
CA THR A 432 -11.37 27.47 2.16
C THR A 432 -12.17 28.13 1.02
N GLU A 433 -11.83 27.82 -0.23
CA GLU A 433 -12.52 28.38 -1.39
C GLU A 433 -13.95 27.85 -1.48
N ALA A 434 -14.17 26.57 -1.19
CA ALA A 434 -15.51 25.99 -1.12
C ALA A 434 -16.40 26.66 -0.04
N ALA A 435 -15.86 26.93 1.15
CA ALA A 435 -16.59 27.60 2.23
C ALA A 435 -17.05 29.01 1.83
N ARG A 436 -16.15 29.77 1.20
CA ARG A 436 -16.45 31.12 0.72
C ARG A 436 -17.47 31.10 -0.42
N THR A 437 -17.23 30.27 -1.43
CA THR A 437 -17.99 30.30 -2.69
C THR A 437 -19.36 29.64 -2.57
N LEU A 438 -19.49 28.54 -1.83
CA LEU A 438 -20.77 27.85 -1.67
C LEU A 438 -21.60 28.41 -0.51
N TYR A 439 -20.95 28.83 0.57
CA TYR A 439 -21.65 29.14 1.83
C TYR A 439 -21.50 30.59 2.30
N GLY A 440 -20.61 31.38 1.69
CA GLY A 440 -20.40 32.78 2.09
C GLY A 440 -19.78 32.89 3.47
N CYS A 441 -19.00 31.88 3.88
CA CYS A 441 -18.39 31.80 5.20
C CYS A 441 -16.87 31.94 5.10
N ASP A 442 -16.26 32.56 6.12
CA ASP A 442 -14.83 32.44 6.38
C ASP A 442 -14.49 31.02 6.87
N GLY A 443 -13.20 30.72 7.00
CA GLY A 443 -12.72 29.39 7.41
C GLY A 443 -12.70 28.40 6.25
N TRP A 444 -12.88 27.11 6.55
CA TRP A 444 -12.87 26.03 5.57
C TRP A 444 -13.95 25.00 5.87
N VAL A 445 -14.33 24.23 4.84
CA VAL A 445 -15.35 23.18 4.94
C VAL A 445 -14.89 21.91 4.22
N ALA A 446 -15.33 20.77 4.74
CA ALA A 446 -15.24 19.48 4.09
C ALA A 446 -16.55 18.71 4.29
N HIS A 447 -16.83 17.76 3.40
CA HIS A 447 -18.02 16.92 3.44
C HIS A 447 -17.63 15.46 3.62
N HIS A 448 -18.62 14.56 3.67
CA HIS A 448 -18.43 13.19 4.16
C HIS A 448 -17.33 12.34 3.48
N ASN A 449 -16.84 12.70 2.29
CA ASN A 449 -15.74 12.03 1.58
C ASN A 449 -14.71 13.06 1.09
N THR A 450 -13.41 12.70 1.15
CA THR A 450 -12.29 13.48 0.60
C THR A 450 -11.25 12.61 -0.09
#